data_AF-A0A8K9UMI3-F1
#
_entry.id   AF-A0A8K9UMI3-F1
#
_cell.length_a   1.000
_cell.length_b   1.000
_cell.length_c   1.000
_cell.angle_alpha   90.00
_cell.angle_beta   90.00
_cell.angle_gamma   90.00
#
_symmetry.space_group_name_H-M   'P 1'
#
loop_
_entity.id
_entity.type
_entity.pdbx_description
1 polymer ?
#
loop_
_entity_poly.entity_id
_entity_poly.type
_entity_poly.pdbx_seq_one_letter_code
_entity_poly.pdbx_strand_id
1 'polypeptide(L)'
;MDILKRIEHTHTHTHTHTHTHTHTHTHTHTHTHTHTHTHTIQIMKSSLNRHLQLSSVPLQLLLYLTALYYVFYFLSTFCMIIYKSRVMSYPDDLLTQDVGLLFFMACLELFRLYCGVRGNLQETEGYMWANLAMTVATALLSVYFLVWQLYVMHADVIINAILLSVYGLGGVLGLATLARFTSVYS
;
A
#
# COMPACT_ATOMS: atom_id res chain seq x y z
N MET A 1 41.35 60.87 73.57
CA MET A 1 41.70 59.74 72.69
C MET A 1 42.76 58.87 73.34
N ASP A 2 42.57 57.61 73.64
CA ASP A 2 41.41 56.82 74.08
C ASP A 2 41.97 55.40 74.22
N ILE A 3 41.79 54.85 75.43
CA ILE A 3 41.34 53.48 75.72
C ILE A 3 42.30 52.30 75.39
N LEU A 4 42.39 51.43 76.42
CA LEU A 4 42.73 49.99 76.49
C LEU A 4 44.09 49.76 77.16
N LYS A 5 44.22 49.45 78.46
CA LYS A 5 43.51 48.53 79.38
C LYS A 5 43.17 47.19 78.76
N ARG A 6 43.51 46.11 79.50
CA ARG A 6 42.98 44.73 79.40
C ARG A 6 43.86 43.82 78.51
N ILE A 7 44.35 42.63 78.90
CA ILE A 7 44.09 41.72 80.02
C ILE A 7 45.26 40.72 80.16
N GLU A 8 45.49 40.21 81.37
CA GLU A 8 46.37 39.08 81.71
C GLU A 8 45.79 37.70 81.33
N HIS A 9 46.67 36.69 81.44
CA HIS A 9 46.43 35.24 81.53
C HIS A 9 46.26 34.44 80.23
N THR A 10 46.63 33.16 80.16
CA THR A 10 47.64 32.25 80.76
C THR A 10 47.39 30.94 79.99
N HIS A 11 48.47 30.22 79.69
CA HIS A 11 48.53 28.91 79.02
C HIS A 11 47.43 27.92 79.40
N THR A 12 47.06 27.03 78.46
CA THR A 12 47.21 25.55 78.59
C THR A 12 46.89 24.87 77.25
N HIS A 13 47.85 24.13 76.71
CA HIS A 13 47.65 23.21 75.59
C HIS A 13 47.19 21.86 76.12
N THR A 14 46.19 21.25 75.49
CA THR A 14 45.87 19.83 75.66
C THR A 14 45.53 19.26 74.29
N HIS A 15 46.38 18.36 73.81
CA HIS A 15 46.14 17.59 72.59
C HIS A 15 45.31 16.35 72.90
N THR A 16 44.38 16.01 72.01
CA THR A 16 43.94 14.64 71.81
C THR A 16 43.61 14.48 70.33
N HIS A 17 44.48 13.77 69.60
CA HIS A 17 44.18 13.29 68.25
C HIS A 17 43.64 11.86 68.37
N THR A 18 42.56 11.58 67.66
CA THR A 18 42.14 10.23 67.31
C THR A 18 41.65 10.29 65.86
N HIS A 19 42.41 9.65 64.97
CA HIS A 19 42.02 9.42 63.58
C HIS A 19 41.15 8.16 63.47
N THR A 20 40.42 8.04 62.35
CA THR A 20 39.82 6.85 61.70
C THR A 20 38.37 7.22 61.25
N HIS A 21 37.85 7.08 60.02
CA HIS A 21 38.13 6.25 58.85
C HIS A 21 37.81 6.98 57.52
N THR A 22 38.40 6.43 56.46
CA THR A 22 38.17 6.58 55.02
C THR A 22 36.73 6.32 54.56
N HIS A 23 36.22 7.11 53.60
CA HIS A 23 35.37 6.58 52.52
C HIS A 23 35.63 7.30 51.20
N THR A 24 36.09 6.53 50.22
CA THR A 24 36.14 6.86 48.81
C THR A 24 34.80 6.53 48.19
N HIS A 25 34.13 7.49 47.56
CA HIS A 25 33.07 7.20 46.59
C HIS A 25 33.42 7.80 45.23
N THR A 26 33.91 6.93 44.36
CA THR A 26 33.93 7.12 42.91
C THR A 26 32.51 6.90 42.39
N HIS A 27 31.82 7.96 41.98
CA HIS A 27 30.61 7.81 41.15
C HIS A 27 31.00 7.88 39.68
N THR A 28 31.18 6.71 39.08
CA THR A 28 31.10 6.53 37.64
C THR A 28 29.64 6.66 37.23
N HIS A 29 29.24 7.81 36.68
CA HIS A 29 27.98 7.88 35.94
C HIS A 29 28.19 7.24 34.57
N THR A 30 27.80 5.97 34.46
CA THR A 30 27.50 5.35 33.18
C THR A 30 26.27 6.06 32.61
N HIS A 31 26.47 6.93 31.62
CA HIS A 31 25.38 7.37 30.76
C HIS A 31 24.95 6.18 29.91
N THR A 32 23.91 5.48 30.37
CA THR A 32 23.24 4.46 29.57
C THR A 32 22.59 5.16 28.38
N HIS A 33 23.15 4.94 27.20
CA HIS A 33 22.61 5.36 25.91
C HIS A 33 21.38 4.50 25.54
N THR A 34 20.28 4.62 26.30
CA THR A 34 19.02 3.91 26.02
C THR A 34 17.87 4.91 25.87
N HIS A 35 18.11 6.00 25.14
CA HIS A 35 17.02 6.87 24.67
C HIS A 35 16.98 7.01 23.13
N THR A 36 17.99 6.46 22.43
CA THR A 36 18.06 6.52 20.96
C THR A 36 17.44 5.29 20.30
N HIS A 37 17.48 4.11 20.93
CA HIS A 37 16.99 2.87 20.29
C HIS A 37 15.45 2.80 20.21
N THR A 38 14.74 3.42 21.16
CA THR A 38 13.27 3.43 21.18
C THR A 38 12.70 4.41 20.15
N HIS A 39 13.32 5.58 19.99
CA HIS A 39 12.85 6.59 19.03
C HIS A 39 13.12 6.14 17.58
N THR A 40 14.24 5.48 17.30
CA THR A 40 14.51 4.93 15.96
C THR A 40 13.55 3.79 15.60
N ILE A 41 13.22 2.89 16.54
CA ILE A 41 12.23 1.83 16.29
C ILE A 41 10.82 2.40 16.10
N GLN A 42 10.44 3.44 16.85
CA GLN A 42 9.14 4.10 16.65
C GLN A 42 9.08 4.90 15.35
N ILE A 43 10.16 5.56 14.93
CA ILE A 43 10.26 6.24 13.62
C ILE A 43 10.22 5.21 12.49
N MET A 44 10.94 4.09 12.59
CA MET A 44 10.90 3.04 11.58
C MET A 44 9.55 2.34 11.54
N LYS A 45 8.92 2.04 12.68
CA LYS A 45 7.56 1.48 12.73
C LYS A 45 6.53 2.47 12.19
N SER A 46 6.61 3.75 12.51
CA SER A 46 5.69 4.75 11.97
C SER A 46 5.95 5.05 10.50
N SER A 47 7.19 4.97 10.01
CA SER A 47 7.52 5.15 8.59
C SER A 47 7.17 3.92 7.74
N LEU A 48 7.38 2.72 8.27
CA LEU A 48 6.97 1.46 7.64
C LEU A 48 5.45 1.30 7.68
N ASN A 49 4.82 1.67 8.80
CA ASN A 49 3.36 1.70 8.91
C ASN A 49 2.79 2.81 8.03
N ARG A 50 3.44 3.98 7.86
CA ARG A 50 3.05 4.96 6.83
C ARG A 50 3.12 4.34 5.44
N HIS A 51 4.23 3.73 5.02
CA HIS A 51 4.28 3.05 3.70
C HIS A 51 3.27 1.89 3.52
N LEU A 52 2.93 1.17 4.58
CA LEU A 52 1.87 0.15 4.56
C LEU A 52 0.44 0.72 4.69
N GLN A 53 0.27 1.91 5.26
CA GLN A 53 -1.01 2.63 5.39
C GLN A 53 -1.36 3.38 4.10
N LEU A 54 -0.34 3.73 3.32
CA LEU A 54 -0.40 4.50 2.08
C LEU A 54 -0.86 3.61 0.88
N SER A 55 -0.34 2.38 0.77
CA SER A 55 -0.76 1.40 -0.25
C SER A 55 -1.91 0.50 0.23
N SER A 56 -3.01 0.40 -0.53
CA SER A 56 -4.15 -0.45 -0.19
C SER A 56 -3.85 -1.92 -0.51
N VAL A 57 -3.43 -2.70 0.50
CA VAL A 57 -3.25 -4.16 0.41
C VAL A 57 -4.43 -4.90 -0.23
N PRO A 58 -5.71 -4.64 0.13
CA PRO A 58 -6.83 -5.34 -0.51
C PRO A 58 -6.97 -5.00 -2.00
N LEU A 59 -6.70 -3.75 -2.41
CA LEU A 59 -6.72 -3.36 -3.82
C LEU A 59 -5.60 -4.06 -4.61
N GLN A 60 -4.40 -4.13 -4.04
CA GLN A 60 -3.26 -4.82 -4.65
C GLN A 60 -3.55 -6.32 -4.86
N LEU A 61 -4.09 -6.99 -3.84
CA LEU A 61 -4.46 -8.40 -3.93
C LEU A 61 -5.53 -8.61 -5.01
N LEU A 62 -6.53 -7.75 -5.05
CA LEU A 62 -7.60 -7.82 -6.04
C LEU A 62 -7.08 -7.60 -7.46
N LEU A 63 -6.14 -6.66 -7.68
CA LEU A 63 -5.50 -6.45 -8.98
C LEU A 63 -4.79 -7.71 -9.47
N TYR A 64 -4.03 -8.40 -8.61
CA TYR A 64 -3.36 -9.66 -8.96
C TYR A 64 -4.35 -10.80 -9.23
N LEU A 65 -5.39 -10.95 -8.41
CA LEU A 65 -6.44 -11.94 -8.65
C LEU A 65 -7.18 -11.67 -9.96
N THR A 66 -7.42 -10.39 -10.28
CA THR A 66 -8.04 -10.00 -11.54
C THR A 66 -7.13 -10.32 -12.72
N ALA A 67 -5.81 -10.08 -12.61
CA ALA A 67 -4.86 -10.44 -13.65
C ALA A 67 -4.86 -11.95 -13.92
N LEU A 68 -4.84 -12.78 -12.87
CA LEU A 68 -4.92 -14.24 -13.01
C LEU A 68 -6.23 -14.67 -13.67
N TYR A 69 -7.36 -14.13 -13.19
CA TYR A 69 -8.66 -14.41 -13.76
C TYR A 69 -8.76 -13.95 -15.23
N TYR A 70 -8.14 -12.83 -15.58
CA TYR A 70 -8.13 -12.31 -16.94
C TYR A 70 -7.38 -13.22 -17.91
N VAL A 71 -6.27 -13.84 -17.49
CA VAL A 71 -5.58 -14.84 -18.31
C VAL A 71 -6.50 -16.03 -18.61
N PHE A 72 -7.23 -16.50 -17.59
CA PHE A 72 -8.24 -17.55 -17.77
C PHE A 72 -9.37 -17.10 -18.71
N TYR A 73 -9.90 -15.89 -18.50
CA TYR A 73 -10.92 -15.26 -19.34
C TYR A 73 -10.48 -15.23 -20.81
N PHE A 74 -9.30 -14.66 -21.08
CA PHE A 74 -8.75 -14.52 -22.43
C PHE A 74 -8.63 -15.87 -23.13
N LEU A 75 -8.04 -16.87 -22.47
CA LEU A 75 -7.88 -18.21 -23.04
C LEU A 75 -9.25 -18.87 -23.28
N SER A 76 -10.18 -18.75 -22.33
CA SER A 76 -11.51 -19.34 -22.43
C SER A 76 -12.31 -18.73 -23.58
N THR A 77 -12.37 -17.40 -23.67
CA THR A 77 -13.06 -16.67 -24.75
C THR A 77 -12.41 -16.94 -26.10
N PHE A 78 -11.09 -16.99 -26.18
CA PHE A 78 -10.38 -17.34 -27.43
C PHE A 78 -10.73 -18.76 -27.90
N CYS A 79 -10.72 -19.75 -26.99
CA CYS A 79 -11.15 -21.11 -27.28
C CYS A 79 -12.62 -21.18 -27.70
N MET A 80 -13.51 -20.40 -27.07
CA MET A 80 -14.93 -20.33 -27.45
C MET A 80 -15.13 -19.70 -28.83
N ILE A 81 -14.37 -18.67 -29.18
CA ILE A 81 -14.40 -18.06 -30.52
C ILE A 81 -13.97 -19.09 -31.57
N ILE A 82 -12.90 -19.86 -31.32
CA ILE A 82 -12.49 -20.98 -32.20
C ILE A 82 -13.59 -22.04 -32.29
N TYR A 83 -14.23 -22.39 -31.17
CA TYR A 83 -15.32 -23.37 -31.19
C TYR A 83 -16.51 -22.87 -32.05
N LYS A 84 -16.92 -21.62 -31.87
CA LYS A 84 -18.01 -20.99 -32.64
C LYS A 84 -17.69 -20.93 -34.13
N SER A 85 -16.44 -20.63 -34.51
CA SER A 85 -16.03 -20.59 -35.92
C SER A 85 -16.09 -21.96 -36.59
N ARG A 86 -15.82 -23.04 -35.85
CA ARG A 86 -15.79 -24.41 -36.39
C ARG A 86 -17.17 -25.08 -36.40
N VAL A 87 -18.02 -24.80 -35.41
CA VAL A 87 -19.28 -25.52 -35.20
C VAL A 87 -20.50 -24.74 -35.67
N MET A 88 -20.54 -23.42 -35.44
CA MET A 88 -21.77 -22.61 -35.64
C MET A 88 -21.77 -21.75 -36.91
N SER A 89 -20.82 -21.96 -37.83
CA SER A 89 -20.67 -21.17 -39.07
C SER A 89 -20.67 -19.66 -38.80
N TYR A 90 -19.77 -19.20 -37.93
CA TYR A 90 -19.61 -17.79 -37.62
C TYR A 90 -19.15 -17.01 -38.86
N PRO A 91 -19.80 -15.90 -39.25
CA PRO A 91 -19.37 -15.10 -40.39
C PRO A 91 -17.97 -14.49 -40.16
N ASP A 92 -17.09 -14.62 -41.16
CA ASP A 92 -15.66 -14.28 -41.04
C ASP A 92 -15.38 -12.79 -40.71
N ASP A 93 -16.25 -11.88 -41.17
CA ASP A 93 -16.13 -10.44 -40.90
C ASP A 93 -16.29 -10.13 -39.40
N LEU A 94 -17.32 -10.70 -38.76
CA LEU A 94 -17.55 -10.53 -37.32
C LEU A 94 -16.53 -11.31 -36.49
N LEU A 95 -16.05 -12.46 -36.99
CA LEU A 95 -15.03 -13.25 -36.31
C LEU A 95 -13.76 -12.45 -36.13
N THR A 96 -13.32 -11.78 -37.20
CA THR A 96 -12.10 -10.95 -37.20
C THR A 96 -12.26 -9.75 -36.26
N GLN A 97 -13.44 -9.12 -36.25
CA GLN A 97 -13.75 -8.04 -35.33
C GLN A 97 -13.69 -8.49 -33.86
N ASP A 98 -14.31 -9.62 -33.51
CA ASP A 98 -14.35 -10.11 -32.13
C ASP A 98 -12.96 -10.51 -31.62
N VAL A 99 -12.15 -11.15 -32.47
CA VAL A 99 -10.75 -11.46 -32.17
C VAL A 99 -9.95 -10.17 -31.97
N GLY A 100 -10.13 -9.18 -32.86
CA GLY A 100 -9.48 -7.88 -32.75
C GLY A 100 -9.83 -7.15 -31.44
N LEU A 101 -11.11 -7.17 -31.06
CA LEU A 101 -11.59 -6.59 -29.81
C LEU A 101 -11.04 -7.33 -28.57
N LEU A 102 -10.88 -8.66 -28.65
CA LEU A 102 -10.28 -9.44 -27.56
C LEU A 102 -8.82 -9.07 -27.32
N PHE A 103 -8.03 -8.90 -28.38
CA PHE A 103 -6.64 -8.44 -28.26
C PHE A 103 -6.55 -6.98 -27.79
N PHE A 104 -7.44 -6.11 -28.29
CA PHE A 104 -7.53 -4.74 -27.81
C PHE A 104 -7.88 -4.67 -26.31
N MET A 105 -8.82 -5.51 -25.86
CA MET A 105 -9.15 -5.66 -24.44
C MET A 105 -7.93 -6.08 -23.62
N ALA A 106 -7.11 -6.99 -24.14
CA ALA A 106 -5.89 -7.45 -23.45
C ALA A 106 -4.87 -6.30 -23.29
N CYS A 107 -4.74 -5.43 -24.30
CA CYS A 107 -3.92 -4.24 -24.19
C CYS A 107 -4.44 -3.27 -23.11
N LEU A 108 -5.76 -3.04 -23.06
CA LEU A 108 -6.37 -2.19 -22.02
C LEU A 108 -6.17 -2.78 -20.62
N GLU A 109 -6.30 -4.10 -20.46
CA GLU A 109 -6.06 -4.78 -19.19
C GLU A 109 -4.61 -4.62 -18.72
N LEU A 110 -3.63 -4.79 -19.62
CA LEU A 110 -2.22 -4.60 -19.28
C LEU A 110 -1.95 -3.17 -18.80
N PHE A 111 -2.52 -2.19 -19.49
CA PHE A 111 -2.39 -0.78 -19.10
C PHE A 111 -3.10 -0.50 -17.77
N ARG A 112 -4.29 -1.07 -17.55
CA ARG A 112 -5.02 -1.00 -16.28
C ARG A 112 -4.19 -1.55 -15.14
N LEU A 113 -3.62 -2.75 -15.27
CA LEU A 113 -2.78 -3.38 -14.25
C LEU A 113 -1.52 -2.55 -13.97
N TYR A 114 -0.87 -2.04 -15.01
CA TYR A 114 0.27 -1.15 -14.88
C TYR A 114 -0.06 0.12 -14.09
N CYS A 115 -1.14 0.82 -14.46
CA CYS A 115 -1.61 2.01 -13.76
C CYS A 115 -2.07 1.69 -12.34
N GLY A 116 -2.76 0.57 -12.12
CA GLY A 116 -3.26 0.15 -10.82
C GLY A 116 -2.13 -0.15 -9.83
N VAL A 117 -1.13 -0.93 -10.24
CA VAL A 117 0.03 -1.26 -9.40
C VAL A 117 0.87 -0.02 -9.11
N ARG A 118 1.17 0.80 -10.14
CA ARG A 118 1.98 2.02 -9.93
C ARG A 118 1.23 3.07 -9.15
N GLY A 119 -0.05 3.28 -9.42
CA GLY A 119 -0.89 4.22 -8.67
C GLY A 119 -1.01 3.84 -7.20
N ASN A 120 -1.18 2.56 -6.89
CA ASN A 120 -1.26 2.09 -5.51
C ASN A 120 0.10 2.10 -4.77
N LEU A 121 1.23 2.07 -5.48
CA LEU A 121 2.58 2.12 -4.88
C LEU A 121 3.14 3.55 -4.78
N GLN A 122 2.85 4.40 -5.77
CA GLN A 122 3.39 5.76 -5.89
C GLN A 122 2.41 6.83 -5.40
N GLU A 123 1.20 6.43 -4.99
CA GLU A 123 0.14 7.30 -4.47
C GLU A 123 -0.19 8.50 -5.37
N THR A 124 0.09 8.35 -6.66
CA THR A 124 -0.07 9.45 -7.60
C THR A 124 -1.50 9.45 -8.09
N GLU A 125 -2.22 10.55 -7.83
CA GLU A 125 -3.63 10.72 -8.19
C GLU A 125 -3.89 10.42 -9.68
N GLY A 126 -2.97 10.80 -10.56
CA GLY A 126 -3.08 10.57 -12.00
C GLY A 126 -3.18 9.09 -12.39
N TYR A 127 -2.37 8.21 -11.80
CA TYR A 127 -2.41 6.78 -12.11
C TYR A 127 -3.65 6.08 -11.55
N MET A 128 -4.21 6.58 -10.44
CA MET A 128 -5.47 6.06 -9.88
C MET A 128 -6.67 6.40 -10.75
N TRP A 129 -6.77 7.65 -11.22
CA TRP A 129 -7.80 8.05 -12.19
C TRP A 129 -7.67 7.26 -13.50
N ALA A 130 -6.44 7.08 -13.99
CA ALA A 130 -6.19 6.26 -15.17
C ALA A 130 -6.64 4.79 -14.96
N ASN A 131 -6.34 4.19 -13.80
CA ASN A 131 -6.79 2.84 -13.48
C ASN A 131 -8.32 2.72 -13.41
N LEU A 132 -9.02 3.70 -12.82
CA LEU A 132 -10.48 3.73 -12.77
C LEU A 132 -11.09 3.87 -14.17
N ALA A 133 -10.59 4.82 -14.97
CA ALA A 133 -11.04 5.03 -16.35
C ALA A 133 -10.86 3.76 -17.19
N MET A 134 -9.71 3.09 -17.05
CA MET A 134 -9.42 1.85 -17.74
C MET A 134 -10.32 0.71 -17.27
N THR A 135 -10.65 0.64 -15.98
CA THR A 135 -11.62 -0.34 -15.44
C THR A 135 -13.01 -0.16 -16.04
N VAL A 136 -13.46 1.08 -16.22
CA VAL A 136 -14.73 1.37 -16.90
C VAL A 136 -14.64 0.97 -18.38
N ALA A 137 -13.56 1.33 -19.08
CA ALA A 137 -13.36 0.97 -20.48
C ALA A 137 -13.37 -0.56 -20.70
N THR A 138 -12.64 -1.32 -19.87
CA THR A 138 -12.63 -2.79 -19.94
C THR A 138 -13.98 -3.40 -19.58
N ALA A 139 -14.72 -2.81 -18.63
CA ALA A 139 -16.07 -3.26 -18.28
C ALA A 139 -17.08 -3.02 -19.41
N LEU A 140 -16.99 -1.90 -20.11
CA LEU A 140 -17.85 -1.65 -21.28
C LEU A 140 -17.55 -2.64 -22.41
N LEU A 141 -16.28 -2.99 -22.60
CA LEU A 141 -15.88 -3.96 -23.61
C LEU A 141 -16.32 -5.40 -23.25
N SER A 142 -16.34 -5.77 -21.97
CA SER A 142 -16.93 -7.06 -21.56
C SER A 142 -18.45 -7.10 -21.75
N VAL A 143 -19.14 -5.97 -21.53
CA VAL A 143 -20.58 -5.84 -21.85
C VAL A 143 -20.84 -5.95 -23.35
N TYR A 144 -19.94 -5.43 -24.20
CA TYR A 144 -20.03 -5.64 -25.65
C TYR A 144 -20.05 -7.14 -26.01
N PHE A 145 -19.16 -7.95 -25.44
CA PHE A 145 -19.14 -9.40 -25.68
C PHE A 145 -20.41 -10.12 -25.19
N LEU A 146 -21.08 -9.59 -24.16
CA LEU A 146 -22.36 -10.14 -23.67
C LEU A 146 -23.56 -9.79 -24.55
N VAL A 147 -23.58 -8.57 -25.12
CA VAL A 147 -24.78 -8.02 -25.76
C VAL A 147 -24.72 -8.11 -27.28
N TRP A 148 -23.55 -7.88 -27.87
CA TRP A 148 -23.41 -7.66 -29.31
C TRP A 148 -22.75 -8.83 -30.06
N GLN A 149 -22.21 -9.80 -29.33
CA GLN A 149 -21.66 -11.00 -29.95
C GLN A 149 -22.78 -11.85 -30.56
N LEU A 150 -22.57 -12.34 -31.79
CA LEU A 150 -23.63 -12.95 -32.60
C LEU A 150 -24.15 -14.27 -32.03
N TYR A 151 -23.27 -15.02 -31.35
CA TYR A 151 -23.62 -16.20 -30.56
C TYR A 151 -23.04 -16.08 -29.16
N VAL A 152 -23.90 -15.94 -28.15
CA VAL A 152 -23.51 -15.91 -26.74
C VAL A 152 -23.85 -17.25 -26.11
N MET A 153 -22.85 -18.00 -25.65
CA MET A 153 -23.06 -19.28 -24.97
C MET A 153 -23.25 -19.06 -23.46
N HIS A 154 -23.87 -20.02 -22.77
CA HIS A 154 -24.02 -19.95 -21.31
C HIS A 154 -22.68 -19.77 -20.57
N ALA A 155 -21.61 -20.38 -21.08
CA ALA A 155 -20.28 -20.23 -20.52
C ALA A 155 -19.73 -18.78 -20.68
N ASP A 156 -20.01 -18.10 -21.81
CA ASP A 156 -19.66 -16.68 -22.00
C ASP A 156 -20.36 -15.81 -20.95
N VAL A 157 -21.65 -16.08 -20.67
CA VAL A 157 -22.42 -15.32 -19.68
C VAL A 157 -21.83 -15.47 -18.28
N ILE A 158 -21.53 -16.70 -17.86
CA ILE A 158 -20.97 -16.98 -16.53
C ILE A 158 -19.61 -16.30 -16.36
N ILE A 159 -18.73 -16.43 -17.35
CA ILE A 159 -17.38 -15.88 -17.31
C ILE A 159 -17.42 -14.34 -17.32
N ASN A 160 -18.21 -13.71 -18.18
CA ASN A 160 -18.33 -12.25 -18.19
C ASN A 160 -19.02 -11.71 -16.92
N ALA A 161 -19.98 -12.43 -16.34
CA ALA A 161 -20.65 -12.04 -15.10
C ALA A 161 -19.67 -12.01 -13.92
N ILE A 162 -18.80 -13.01 -13.81
CA ILE A 162 -17.74 -13.04 -12.79
C ILE A 162 -16.76 -11.88 -13.03
N LEU A 163 -16.33 -11.66 -14.28
CA LEU A 163 -15.43 -10.55 -14.62
C LEU A 163 -16.01 -9.19 -14.21
N LEU A 164 -17.28 -8.94 -14.55
CA LEU A 164 -17.97 -7.68 -14.26
C LEU A 164 -18.15 -7.48 -12.75
N SER A 165 -18.41 -8.56 -12.00
CA SER A 165 -18.51 -8.52 -10.54
C SER A 165 -17.17 -8.13 -9.89
N VAL A 166 -16.06 -8.70 -10.38
CA VAL A 166 -14.70 -8.37 -9.93
C VAL A 166 -14.33 -6.93 -10.28
N TYR A 167 -14.67 -6.45 -11.48
CA TYR A 167 -14.49 -5.05 -11.87
C TYR A 167 -15.31 -4.09 -11.01
N GLY A 168 -16.55 -4.45 -10.68
CA GLY A 168 -17.39 -3.68 -9.76
C GLY A 168 -16.73 -3.54 -8.38
N LEU A 169 -16.26 -4.63 -7.80
CA LEU A 169 -15.54 -4.62 -6.52
C LEU A 169 -14.24 -3.78 -6.62
N GLY A 170 -13.48 -3.95 -7.70
CA GLY A 170 -12.26 -3.18 -7.96
C GLY A 170 -12.51 -1.69 -8.09
N GLY A 171 -13.59 -1.29 -8.76
CA GLY A 171 -14.02 0.10 -8.86
C GLY A 171 -14.38 0.70 -7.51
N VAL A 172 -15.15 -0.01 -6.67
CA VAL A 172 -15.51 0.45 -5.32
C VAL A 172 -14.27 0.66 -4.45
N LEU A 173 -13.35 -0.31 -4.43
CA LEU A 173 -12.09 -0.19 -3.68
C LEU A 173 -11.20 0.93 -4.23
N GLY A 174 -11.14 1.11 -5.56
CA GLY A 174 -10.40 2.20 -6.19
C GLY A 174 -10.95 3.57 -5.79
N LEU A 175 -12.27 3.75 -5.81
CA LEU A 175 -12.94 4.97 -5.36
C LEU A 175 -12.75 5.24 -3.87
N ALA A 176 -12.85 4.20 -3.02
CA ALA A 176 -12.60 4.34 -1.59
C ALA A 176 -11.16 4.78 -1.30
N THR A 177 -10.21 4.27 -2.07
CA THR A 177 -8.79 4.64 -1.96
C THR A 177 -8.59 6.10 -2.43
N LEU A 178 -9.24 6.50 -3.52
CA LEU A 178 -9.17 7.86 -4.05
C LEU A 178 -9.77 8.89 -3.08
N ALA A 179 -10.92 8.58 -2.49
CA ALA A 179 -11.57 9.44 -1.50
C ALA A 179 -10.68 9.69 -0.28
N ARG A 180 -9.95 8.66 0.17
CA ARG A 180 -8.96 8.80 1.25
C ARG A 180 -7.84 9.76 0.85
N PHE A 181 -7.28 9.62 -0.35
CA PHE A 181 -6.25 10.53 -0.84
C PHE A 181 -6.73 11.98 -0.89
N THR A 182 -7.89 12.23 -1.51
CA THR A 182 -8.44 13.58 -1.59
C THR A 182 -8.70 14.20 -0.21
N SER A 183 -9.05 13.38 0.80
CA SER A 183 -9.28 13.87 2.17
C SER A 183 -7.99 14.18 2.96
N VAL A 184 -6.87 13.59 2.57
CA VAL A 184 -5.57 13.83 3.23
C VAL A 184 -4.90 15.10 2.69
N TYR A 185 -5.16 15.46 1.43
CA TYR A 185 -4.55 16.60 0.75
C TYR A 185 -5.46 17.84 0.63
N SER A 186 -6.72 17.78 1.09
CA SER A 186 -7.60 18.96 1.20
C SER A 186 -7.43 19.67 2.54
#